data_AF-A0A0N8K9Y1-F1
#
_entry.id   AF-A0A0N8K9Y1-F1
#
_cell.length_a   1.000
_cell.length_b   1.000
_cell.length_c   1.000
_cell.angle_alpha   90.00
_cell.angle_beta   90.00
_cell.angle_gamma   90.00
#
_symmetry.space_group_name_H-M   'P 1'
#
loop_
_entity.id
_entity.type
_entity.pdbx_description
1 polymer ?
#
loop_
_entity_poly.entity_id
_entity_poly.type
_entity_poly.pdbx_seq_one_letter_code
_entity_poly.pdbx_strand_id
1 'polypeptide(L)'
;MVQAVKNSWATFKSIFTGMGITGRHLVGPTVTLQYPEERATLPKNARARLFVNMDDCIGCTLCAKACPVNCIDIETVPTTADVDLGKTSTGNPKRFWLTRFNIDMAKCMYCDLCVHPCPTNCIYMEQEYEYSEYDRSNLLYKFSQLSPVEVDDVKAKAEAEAIQKQKEKEEKARQKAEEARLKKEQEAAEKARAADDGTGAVPAADAAKAAGTAAPDAADAARVAGTAAKPAPGSPSKQDDTQNPSKGEA
;
A
#
# COMPACT_ATOMS: atom_id res chain seq x y z
N MET A 1 -41.24 5.57 70.02
CA MET A 1 -41.05 7.03 69.81
C MET A 1 -39.57 7.42 69.74
N VAL A 2 -38.78 7.24 70.80
CA VAL A 2 -37.35 7.68 70.89
C VAL A 2 -36.47 7.22 69.70
N GLN A 3 -36.63 5.97 69.23
CA GLN A 3 -35.83 5.44 68.12
C GLN A 3 -36.06 6.18 66.79
N ALA A 4 -37.30 6.61 66.52
CA ALA A 4 -37.62 7.37 65.30
C ALA A 4 -36.93 8.74 65.31
N VAL A 5 -36.92 9.44 66.46
CA VAL A 5 -36.25 10.74 66.63
C VAL A 5 -34.73 10.61 66.43
N LYS A 6 -34.11 9.55 66.96
CA LYS A 6 -32.68 9.26 66.73
C LYS A 6 -32.37 9.04 65.25
N ASN A 7 -33.22 8.29 64.55
CA ASN A 7 -33.05 8.02 63.11
C ASN A 7 -33.22 9.31 62.28
N SER A 8 -34.26 10.11 62.53
CA SER A 8 -34.45 11.39 61.86
C SER A 8 -33.29 12.35 62.07
N TRP A 9 -32.73 12.44 63.29
CA TRP A 9 -31.56 13.28 63.56
C TRP A 9 -30.31 12.81 62.81
N ALA A 10 -30.11 11.49 62.68
CA ALA A 10 -29.03 10.93 61.86
C ALA A 10 -29.20 11.29 60.37
N THR A 11 -30.43 11.24 59.83
CA THR A 11 -30.74 11.67 58.47
C THR A 11 -30.49 13.17 58.26
N PHE A 12 -30.93 14.03 59.18
CA PHE A 12 -30.61 15.47 59.08
C PHE A 12 -29.09 15.72 59.13
N LYS A 13 -28.37 15.05 60.03
CA LYS A 13 -26.91 15.16 60.11
C LYS A 13 -26.22 14.74 58.80
N SER A 14 -26.69 13.68 58.13
CA SER A 14 -26.12 13.27 56.84
C SER A 14 -26.41 14.29 55.73
N ILE A 15 -27.62 14.85 55.68
CA ILE A 15 -28.00 15.92 54.73
C ILE A 15 -27.12 17.16 54.91
N PHE A 16 -26.93 17.65 56.14
CA PHE A 16 -26.06 18.80 56.40
C PHE A 16 -24.58 18.50 56.12
N THR A 17 -24.13 17.26 56.34
CA THR A 17 -22.76 16.86 55.97
C THR A 17 -22.57 16.88 54.44
N GLY A 18 -23.55 16.37 53.69
CA GLY A 18 -23.55 16.44 52.21
C GLY A 18 -23.60 17.88 51.71
N MET A 19 -24.47 18.72 52.27
CA MET A 19 -24.55 20.15 51.94
C MET A 19 -23.22 20.88 52.21
N GLY A 20 -22.51 20.52 53.29
CA GLY A 20 -21.19 21.07 53.61
C GLY A 20 -20.11 20.68 52.59
N ILE A 21 -20.17 19.47 52.04
CA ILE A 21 -19.28 19.03 50.95
C ILE A 21 -19.58 19.83 49.67
N THR A 22 -20.86 19.96 49.29
CA THR A 22 -21.27 20.78 48.14
C THR A 22 -20.86 22.25 48.30
N GLY A 23 -21.04 22.83 49.49
CA GLY A 23 -20.60 24.19 49.81
C GLY A 23 -19.09 24.38 49.70
N ARG A 24 -18.29 23.36 50.07
CA ARG A 24 -16.84 23.36 49.88
C ARG A 24 -16.44 23.35 48.40
N HIS A 25 -17.17 22.64 47.55
CA HIS A 25 -16.93 22.64 46.11
C HIS A 25 -17.38 23.95 45.43
N LEU A 26 -18.43 24.61 45.94
CA LEU A 26 -18.94 25.88 45.40
C LEU A 26 -17.97 27.07 45.59
N VAL A 27 -17.12 27.04 46.63
CA VAL A 27 -16.08 28.06 46.89
C VAL A 27 -14.69 27.58 46.46
N GLY A 28 -14.58 26.37 45.90
CA GLY A 28 -13.33 25.83 45.38
C GLY A 28 -12.91 26.47 44.05
N PRO A 29 -11.62 26.43 43.68
CA PRO A 29 -11.18 26.89 42.37
C PRO A 29 -11.76 26.01 41.25
N THR A 30 -12.19 26.65 40.17
CA THR A 30 -12.71 25.97 38.98
C THR A 30 -11.59 25.27 38.20
N VAL A 31 -11.83 24.03 37.77
CA VAL A 31 -10.86 23.20 37.02
C VAL A 31 -11.12 23.17 35.50
N THR A 32 -12.12 23.92 35.02
CA THR A 32 -12.47 23.99 33.60
C THR A 32 -11.57 24.99 32.88
N LEU A 33 -11.03 24.60 31.73
CA LEU A 33 -10.41 25.52 30.77
C LEU A 33 -11.50 26.13 29.88
N GLN A 34 -11.44 27.44 29.64
CA GLN A 34 -12.40 28.11 28.75
C GLN A 34 -11.96 27.97 27.29
N TYR A 35 -12.52 26.99 26.58
CA TYR A 35 -12.30 26.84 25.14
C TYR A 35 -13.22 27.81 24.37
N PRO A 36 -12.71 28.61 23.40
CA PRO A 36 -11.44 28.45 22.70
C PRO A 36 -10.26 29.31 23.19
N GLU A 37 -10.44 30.23 24.15
CA GLU A 37 -9.37 31.14 24.58
C GLU A 37 -8.21 30.42 25.30
N GLU A 38 -8.52 29.42 26.11
CA GLU A 38 -7.59 28.60 26.88
C GLU A 38 -7.58 27.16 26.35
N ARG A 39 -6.58 26.82 25.54
CA ARG A 39 -6.37 25.46 25.04
C ARG A 39 -5.50 24.62 25.98
N ALA A 40 -5.86 23.34 26.14
CA ALA A 40 -5.02 22.37 26.84
C ALA A 40 -3.75 22.06 26.03
N THR A 41 -2.58 22.02 26.70
CA THR A 41 -1.32 21.64 26.04
C THR A 41 -1.27 20.13 25.81
N LEU A 42 -1.28 19.73 24.53
CA LEU A 42 -1.18 18.32 24.16
C LEU A 42 0.23 17.75 24.39
N PRO A 43 0.37 16.48 24.82
CA PRO A 43 1.66 15.84 24.94
C PRO A 43 2.33 15.67 23.57
N LYS A 44 3.66 15.62 23.52
CA LYS A 44 4.44 15.57 22.27
C LYS A 44 4.12 14.37 21.36
N ASN A 45 3.60 13.29 21.94
CA ASN A 45 3.16 12.07 21.25
C ASN A 45 1.62 12.00 21.10
N ALA A 46 0.92 13.14 21.15
CA ALA A 46 -0.51 13.21 20.86
C ALA A 46 -0.79 12.74 19.44
N ARG A 47 -1.89 12.00 19.28
CA ARG A 47 -2.33 11.39 18.03
C ARG A 47 -3.54 12.15 17.51
N ALA A 48 -3.31 13.14 16.65
CA ALA A 48 -4.36 13.88 15.98
C ALA A 48 -4.25 13.73 14.45
N ARG A 49 -4.18 14.81 13.66
CA ARG A 49 -4.15 14.71 12.18
C ARG A 49 -2.94 13.91 11.67
N LEU A 50 -3.13 13.09 10.64
CA LEU A 50 -2.02 12.46 9.91
C LEU A 50 -1.48 13.44 8.85
N PHE A 51 -0.17 13.65 8.82
CA PHE A 51 0.52 14.39 7.76
C PHE A 51 1.47 13.47 6.99
N VAL A 52 1.69 13.77 5.71
CA VAL A 52 2.60 13.02 4.84
C VAL A 52 3.51 13.98 4.07
N ASN A 53 4.82 13.88 4.32
CA ASN A 53 5.83 14.49 3.48
C ASN A 53 6.04 13.64 2.22
N MET A 54 5.50 14.10 1.10
CA MET A 54 5.60 13.43 -0.20
C MET A 54 7.01 13.46 -0.79
N ASP A 55 7.85 14.41 -0.35
CA ASP A 55 9.24 14.50 -0.79
C ASP A 55 10.09 13.37 -0.19
N ASP A 56 9.64 12.75 0.90
CA ASP A 56 10.27 11.59 1.54
C ASP A 56 9.52 10.27 1.32
N CYS A 57 8.41 10.28 0.57
CA CYS A 57 7.69 9.05 0.25
C CYS A 57 8.37 8.27 -0.90
N ILE A 58 8.56 6.96 -0.69
CA ILE A 58 9.15 6.04 -1.69
C ILE A 58 8.12 5.08 -2.34
N GLY A 59 6.83 5.17 -2.00
CA GLY A 59 5.80 4.29 -2.56
C GLY A 59 5.87 2.82 -2.14
N CYS A 60 6.45 2.50 -0.97
CA CYS A 60 6.60 1.11 -0.52
C CYS A 60 5.28 0.39 -0.15
N THR A 61 4.14 1.10 -0.04
CA THR A 61 2.80 0.59 0.37
C THR A 61 2.71 -0.04 1.78
N LEU A 62 3.77 0.03 2.59
CA LEU A 62 3.81 -0.59 3.93
C LEU A 62 2.78 0.02 4.90
N CYS A 63 2.61 1.35 4.86
CA CYS A 63 1.64 2.06 5.69
C CYS A 63 0.17 1.67 5.38
N ALA A 64 -0.17 1.43 4.10
CA ALA A 64 -1.49 0.95 3.72
C ALA A 64 -1.74 -0.48 4.23
N LYS A 65 -0.76 -1.38 4.10
CA LYS A 65 -0.85 -2.77 4.59
C LYS A 65 -0.91 -2.89 6.12
N ALA A 66 -0.31 -1.94 6.84
CA ALA A 66 -0.36 -1.88 8.31
C ALA A 66 -1.65 -1.25 8.86
N CYS A 67 -2.48 -0.64 8.00
CA CYS A 67 -3.70 0.03 8.43
C CYS A 67 -4.80 -1.01 8.76
N PRO A 68 -5.32 -1.07 10.00
CA PRO A 68 -6.35 -2.06 10.36
C PRO A 68 -7.72 -1.81 9.69
N VAL A 69 -7.93 -0.60 9.15
CA VAL A 69 -9.19 -0.15 8.53
C VAL A 69 -9.06 0.16 7.03
N ASN A 70 -7.88 -0.05 6.44
CA ASN A 70 -7.58 0.29 5.04
C ASN A 70 -8.03 1.70 4.63
N CYS A 71 -7.77 2.72 5.47
CA CYS A 71 -8.14 4.12 5.18
C CYS A 71 -7.14 4.85 4.26
N ILE A 72 -5.99 4.25 3.98
CA ILE A 72 -4.94 4.80 3.12
C ILE A 72 -4.99 4.08 1.77
N ASP A 73 -5.18 4.83 0.69
CA ASP A 73 -5.22 4.34 -0.68
C ASP A 73 -4.01 4.86 -1.46
N ILE A 74 -3.23 3.94 -2.04
CA ILE A 74 -1.94 4.23 -2.68
C ILE A 74 -1.87 3.50 -4.03
N GLU A 75 -1.76 4.27 -5.10
CA GLU A 75 -1.39 3.75 -6.42
C GLU A 75 0.04 4.18 -6.75
N THR A 76 0.84 3.23 -7.22
CA THR A 76 2.24 3.44 -7.58
C THR A 76 2.55 2.86 -8.96
N VAL A 77 3.25 3.63 -9.79
CA VAL A 77 3.73 3.21 -11.11
C VAL A 77 5.26 3.07 -11.05
N PRO A 78 5.86 1.97 -11.53
CA PRO A 78 7.32 1.82 -11.56
C PRO A 78 7.95 2.91 -12.44
N THR A 79 9.06 3.48 -11.97
CA THR A 79 9.77 4.53 -12.71
C THR A 79 10.44 3.97 -13.97
N THR A 80 10.32 4.75 -15.05
CA THR A 80 10.98 4.54 -16.35
C THR A 80 12.50 4.66 -16.22
N ALA A 81 13.26 4.03 -17.12
CA ALA A 81 14.72 3.97 -16.97
C ALA A 81 15.42 5.34 -17.08
N ASP A 82 14.74 6.30 -17.72
CA ASP A 82 15.31 7.60 -18.11
C ASP A 82 15.07 8.74 -17.09
N VAL A 83 14.36 8.48 -15.97
CA VAL A 83 13.97 9.55 -15.02
C VAL A 83 14.36 9.21 -13.58
N ASP A 84 15.41 9.86 -13.07
CA ASP A 84 15.76 9.83 -11.66
C ASP A 84 14.88 10.78 -10.84
N LEU A 85 13.97 10.21 -10.04
CA LEU A 85 13.12 10.91 -9.06
C LEU A 85 13.89 11.49 -7.84
N GLY A 86 15.22 11.40 -7.85
CA GLY A 86 16.08 11.79 -6.74
C GLY A 86 16.05 10.82 -5.55
N LYS A 87 16.56 11.32 -4.41
CA LYS A 87 16.64 10.58 -3.14
C LYS A 87 15.87 11.33 -2.07
N THR A 88 15.27 10.56 -1.17
CA THR A 88 14.66 11.07 0.08
C THR A 88 15.72 11.62 1.03
N SER A 89 15.30 12.40 2.03
CA SER A 89 16.14 12.90 3.13
C SER A 89 16.90 11.80 3.86
N THR A 90 16.31 10.59 3.94
CA THR A 90 16.92 9.38 4.51
C THR A 90 17.92 8.69 3.56
N GLY A 91 18.15 9.22 2.35
CA GLY A 91 19.06 8.68 1.34
C GLY A 91 18.47 7.54 0.49
N ASN A 92 17.25 7.08 0.76
CA ASN A 92 16.60 6.04 -0.04
C ASN A 92 16.21 6.58 -1.43
N PRO A 93 16.49 5.85 -2.53
CA PRO A 93 16.13 6.27 -3.89
C PRO A 93 14.63 6.12 -4.15
N LYS A 94 14.01 7.11 -4.78
CA LYS A 94 12.63 7.00 -5.28
C LYS A 94 12.62 6.20 -6.58
N ARG A 95 11.91 5.06 -6.59
CA ARG A 95 11.80 4.14 -7.75
C ARG A 95 10.37 3.95 -8.27
N PHE A 96 9.43 4.69 -7.67
CA PHE A 96 8.02 4.62 -7.97
C PHE A 96 7.44 6.03 -8.04
N TRP A 97 6.66 6.30 -9.08
CA TRP A 97 5.78 7.45 -9.17
C TRP A 97 4.54 7.21 -8.29
N LEU A 98 4.21 8.16 -7.43
CA LEU A 98 2.94 8.14 -6.68
C LEU A 98 1.85 8.79 -7.52
N THR A 99 1.02 7.96 -8.15
CA THR A 99 -0.13 8.45 -8.93
C THR A 99 -1.33 8.76 -8.05
N ARG A 100 -1.48 8.04 -6.93
CA ARG A 100 -2.53 8.30 -5.95
C ARG A 100 -1.96 8.10 -4.55
N PHE A 101 -2.22 9.06 -3.66
CA PHE A 101 -1.98 8.89 -2.23
C PHE A 101 -3.06 9.65 -1.49
N ASN A 102 -4.08 8.92 -1.00
CA ASN A 102 -5.22 9.49 -0.31
C ASN A 102 -5.34 8.89 1.09
N ILE A 103 -5.69 9.71 2.08
CA ILE A 103 -6.06 9.27 3.43
C ILE A 103 -7.50 9.70 3.71
N ASP A 104 -8.37 8.74 3.96
CA ASP A 104 -9.73 8.98 4.44
C ASP A 104 -9.71 9.15 5.97
N MET A 105 -9.69 10.39 6.45
CA MET A 105 -9.68 10.69 7.89
C MET A 105 -11.00 10.31 8.57
N ALA A 106 -12.12 10.26 7.82
CA ALA A 106 -13.40 9.80 8.34
C ALA A 106 -13.45 8.28 8.60
N LYS A 107 -12.53 7.51 8.00
CA LYS A 107 -12.27 6.09 8.35
C LYS A 107 -11.15 5.91 9.37
N CYS A 108 -10.29 6.91 9.57
CA CYS A 108 -9.10 6.77 10.41
C CYS A 108 -9.48 6.63 11.90
N MET A 109 -8.80 5.72 12.60
CA MET A 109 -8.93 5.52 14.05
C MET A 109 -7.70 6.03 14.84
N TYR A 110 -6.85 6.85 14.21
CA TYR A 110 -5.70 7.53 14.83
C TYR A 110 -4.76 6.60 15.64
N CYS A 111 -4.61 5.36 15.17
CA CYS A 111 -3.91 4.29 15.87
C CYS A 111 -2.37 4.32 15.74
N ASP A 112 -1.80 5.19 14.89
CA ASP A 112 -0.34 5.38 14.69
C ASP A 112 0.41 4.18 14.06
N LEU A 113 -0.30 3.08 13.78
CA LEU A 113 0.26 1.86 13.17
C LEU A 113 0.84 2.05 11.77
N CYS A 114 0.48 3.13 11.06
CA CYS A 114 1.02 3.44 9.74
C CYS A 114 2.37 4.16 9.76
N VAL A 115 2.77 4.74 10.91
CA VAL A 115 4.03 5.47 11.10
C VAL A 115 5.18 4.50 11.35
N HIS A 116 5.02 3.58 12.29
CA HIS A 116 6.03 2.58 12.67
C HIS A 116 6.67 1.77 11.52
N PRO A 117 5.95 1.30 10.48
CA PRO A 117 6.54 0.54 9.37
C PRO A 117 7.14 1.43 8.26
N CYS A 118 7.14 2.76 8.41
CA CYS A 118 7.63 3.67 7.37
C CYS A 118 9.17 3.76 7.39
N PRO A 119 9.88 3.29 6.35
CA PRO A 119 11.35 3.25 6.36
C PRO A 119 12.02 4.64 6.21
N THR A 120 11.26 5.65 5.78
CA THR A 120 11.71 7.04 5.62
C THR A 120 11.07 8.00 6.62
N ASN A 121 10.22 7.51 7.53
CA ASN A 121 9.40 8.33 8.45
C ASN A 121 8.59 9.45 7.75
N CYS A 122 8.20 9.24 6.48
CA CYS A 122 7.53 10.26 5.67
C CYS A 122 6.08 10.54 6.09
N ILE A 123 5.48 9.68 6.91
CA ILE A 123 4.13 9.81 7.47
C ILE A 123 4.25 9.92 8.99
N TYR A 124 3.58 10.89 9.58
CA TYR A 124 3.63 11.15 11.02
C TYR A 124 2.31 11.73 11.55
N MET A 125 2.13 11.63 12.87
CA MET A 125 1.00 12.22 13.58
C MET A 125 1.36 13.66 13.98
N GLU A 126 0.51 14.61 13.61
CA GLU A 126 0.60 16.01 14.02
C GLU A 126 -0.26 16.24 15.27
N GLN A 127 0.01 17.33 15.99
CA GLN A 127 -0.75 17.70 17.20
C GLN A 127 -2.03 18.50 16.89
N GLU A 128 -2.29 18.84 15.62
CA GLU A 128 -3.49 19.58 15.22
C GLU A 128 -4.73 18.67 15.27
N TYR A 129 -5.68 19.00 16.16
CA TYR A 129 -6.92 18.25 16.40
C TYR A 129 -8.18 18.99 15.93
N GLU A 130 -8.05 20.27 15.57
CA GLU A 130 -9.14 21.17 15.21
C GLU A 130 -9.34 21.25 13.67
N TYR A 131 -9.63 20.10 13.03
CA TYR A 131 -9.85 20.00 11.58
C TYR A 131 -11.23 19.40 11.23
N SER A 132 -12.25 19.79 12.00
CA SER A 132 -13.63 19.36 11.75
C SER A 132 -14.21 20.02 10.50
N GLU A 133 -14.72 19.21 9.57
CA GLU A 133 -15.33 19.64 8.31
C GLU A 133 -16.85 19.43 8.31
N TYR A 134 -17.57 20.26 7.54
CA TYR A 134 -19.03 20.13 7.38
C TYR A 134 -19.45 18.98 6.46
N ASP A 135 -18.64 18.70 5.42
CA ASP A 135 -18.90 17.61 4.48
C ASP A 135 -17.87 16.49 4.64
N ARG A 136 -18.33 15.25 4.54
CA ARG A 136 -17.47 14.07 4.67
C ARG A 136 -16.43 13.95 3.56
N SER A 137 -16.69 14.47 2.37
CA SER A 137 -15.76 14.45 1.24
C SER A 137 -14.52 15.33 1.47
N ASN A 138 -14.63 16.39 2.28
CA ASN A 138 -13.48 17.22 2.69
C ASN A 138 -12.50 16.45 3.60
N LEU A 139 -12.97 15.41 4.29
CA LEU A 139 -12.13 14.52 5.12
C LEU A 139 -11.32 13.49 4.29
N LEU A 140 -11.38 13.54 2.96
CA LEU A 140 -10.54 12.77 2.04
C LEU A 140 -9.31 13.60 1.64
N TYR A 141 -8.23 13.47 2.40
CA TYR A 141 -7.00 14.22 2.16
C TYR A 141 -6.22 13.58 1.01
N LYS A 142 -5.94 14.37 -0.04
CA LYS A 142 -5.17 13.96 -1.22
C LYS A 142 -3.76 14.55 -1.09
N PHE A 143 -2.74 13.69 -1.04
CA PHE A 143 -1.35 14.12 -0.93
C PHE A 143 -0.58 13.97 -2.27
N SER A 144 -1.15 13.32 -3.29
CA SER A 144 -0.50 13.15 -4.61
C SER A 144 -0.09 14.50 -5.23
N GLN A 145 1.21 14.64 -5.54
CA GLN A 145 1.78 15.83 -6.20
C GLN A 145 1.45 15.91 -7.70
N LEU A 146 1.19 14.78 -8.36
CA LEU A 146 0.89 14.73 -9.81
C LEU A 146 -0.55 15.20 -10.08
N SER A 147 -0.72 16.00 -11.14
CA SER A 147 -2.04 16.29 -11.69
C SER A 147 -2.65 15.07 -12.40
N PRO A 148 -3.98 15.00 -12.59
CA PRO A 148 -4.62 13.86 -13.25
C PRO A 148 -4.08 13.55 -14.65
N VAL A 149 -3.71 14.59 -15.41
CA VAL A 149 -3.15 14.45 -16.78
C VAL A 149 -1.76 13.80 -16.73
N GLU A 150 -0.91 14.23 -15.79
CA GLU A 150 0.42 13.64 -15.60
C GLU A 150 0.35 12.20 -15.10
N VAL A 151 -0.67 11.85 -14.30
CA VAL A 151 -0.92 10.47 -13.87
C VAL A 151 -1.17 9.55 -15.07
N ASP A 152 -2.01 9.98 -16.02
CA ASP A 152 -2.33 9.18 -17.21
C ASP A 152 -1.11 9.05 -18.14
N ASP A 153 -0.35 10.13 -18.35
CA ASP A 153 0.91 10.11 -19.11
C ASP A 153 1.97 9.17 -18.50
N VAL A 154 2.11 9.18 -17.17
CA VAL A 154 3.06 8.32 -16.45
C VAL A 154 2.62 6.85 -16.52
N LYS A 155 1.31 6.57 -16.39
CA LYS A 155 0.75 5.21 -16.58
C LYS A 155 1.01 4.71 -18.00
N ALA A 156 0.68 5.50 -19.03
CA ALA A 156 0.88 5.13 -20.43
C ALA A 156 2.36 4.87 -20.78
N LYS A 157 3.30 5.70 -20.31
CA LYS A 157 4.74 5.51 -20.52
C LYS A 157 5.25 4.22 -19.85
N ALA A 158 4.84 3.96 -18.61
CA ALA A 158 5.25 2.75 -17.89
C ALA A 158 4.68 1.47 -18.52
N GLU A 159 3.44 1.50 -19.03
CA GLU A 159 2.83 0.39 -19.78
C GLU A 159 3.57 0.14 -21.10
N ALA A 160 3.90 1.20 -21.86
CA ALA A 160 4.66 1.08 -23.10
C ALA A 160 6.05 0.45 -22.88
N GLU A 161 6.78 0.91 -21.84
CA GLU A 161 8.06 0.29 -21.45
C GLU A 161 7.91 -1.15 -20.96
N ALA A 162 6.85 -1.47 -20.21
CA ALA A 162 6.59 -2.83 -19.77
C ALA A 162 6.39 -3.77 -20.97
N ILE A 163 5.65 -3.34 -21.98
CA ILE A 163 5.45 -4.08 -23.24
C ILE A 163 6.77 -4.23 -24.01
N GLN A 164 7.60 -3.18 -24.11
CA GLN A 164 8.93 -3.27 -24.73
C GLN A 164 9.84 -4.27 -23.99
N LYS A 165 9.94 -4.16 -22.66
CA LYS A 165 10.74 -5.05 -21.81
C LYS A 165 10.25 -6.50 -21.84
N GLN A 166 8.95 -6.73 -22.06
CA GLN A 166 8.40 -8.07 -22.30
C GLN A 166 8.82 -8.62 -23.67
N LYS A 167 8.64 -7.84 -24.75
CA LYS A 167 9.04 -8.21 -26.12
C LYS A 167 10.54 -8.52 -26.20
N GLU A 168 11.39 -7.67 -25.63
CA GLU A 168 12.84 -7.93 -25.55
C GLU A 168 13.19 -9.21 -24.79
N LYS A 169 12.50 -9.50 -23.67
CA LYS A 169 12.73 -10.73 -22.91
C LYS A 169 12.31 -11.96 -23.69
N GLU A 170 11.19 -11.89 -24.41
CA GLU A 170 10.71 -12.97 -25.28
C GLU A 170 11.65 -13.19 -26.47
N GLU A 171 12.14 -12.12 -27.10
CA GLU A 171 13.13 -12.20 -28.18
C GLU A 171 14.46 -12.77 -27.68
N LYS A 172 15.00 -12.27 -26.56
CA LYS A 172 16.21 -12.81 -25.92
C LYS A 172 16.03 -14.26 -25.47
N ALA A 173 14.82 -14.69 -25.10
CA ALA A 173 14.51 -16.08 -24.79
C ALA A 173 14.46 -16.95 -26.07
N ARG A 174 13.88 -16.46 -27.17
CA ARG A 174 13.90 -17.12 -28.49
C ARG A 174 15.32 -17.27 -29.02
N GLN A 175 16.12 -16.21 -29.01
CA GLN A 175 17.53 -16.23 -29.43
C GLN A 175 18.34 -17.25 -28.62
N LYS A 176 18.19 -17.27 -27.28
CA LYS A 176 18.86 -18.27 -26.42
C LYS A 176 18.38 -19.70 -26.67
N ALA A 177 17.10 -19.91 -26.96
CA ALA A 177 16.57 -21.22 -27.30
C ALA A 177 17.11 -21.72 -28.66
N GLU A 178 17.29 -20.81 -29.62
CA GLU A 178 17.88 -21.10 -30.93
C GLU A 178 19.38 -21.37 -30.84
N GLU A 179 20.17 -20.56 -30.13
CA GLU A 179 21.58 -20.85 -29.82
C GLU A 179 21.74 -22.19 -29.11
N ALA A 180 20.87 -22.50 -28.14
CA ALA A 180 20.91 -23.78 -27.44
C ALA A 180 20.52 -24.97 -28.32
N ARG A 181 19.68 -24.77 -29.36
CA ARG A 181 19.39 -25.81 -30.36
C ARG A 181 20.59 -26.02 -31.27
N LEU A 182 21.15 -24.94 -31.82
CA LEU A 182 22.32 -24.97 -32.71
C LEU A 182 23.56 -25.58 -32.02
N LYS A 183 23.81 -25.27 -30.74
CA LYS A 183 24.87 -25.92 -29.96
C LYS A 183 24.65 -27.42 -29.80
N LYS A 184 23.42 -27.88 -29.54
CA LYS A 184 23.10 -29.32 -29.46
C LYS A 184 23.26 -30.02 -30.81
N GLU A 185 22.89 -29.35 -31.91
CA GLU A 185 23.09 -29.88 -33.27
C GLU A 185 24.60 -29.95 -33.62
N GLN A 186 25.40 -28.98 -33.19
CA GLN A 186 26.86 -28.99 -33.34
C GLN A 186 27.53 -30.08 -32.48
N GLU A 187 27.18 -30.21 -31.21
CA GLU A 187 27.67 -31.28 -30.32
C GLU A 187 27.28 -32.68 -30.82
N ALA A 188 26.10 -32.83 -31.42
CA ALA A 188 25.66 -34.08 -32.05
C ALA A 188 26.46 -34.37 -33.35
N ALA A 189 26.73 -33.36 -34.16
CA ALA A 189 27.56 -33.48 -35.36
C ALA A 189 29.04 -33.75 -35.04
N GLU A 190 29.56 -33.19 -33.94
CA GLU A 190 30.92 -33.45 -33.46
C GLU A 190 31.05 -34.88 -32.91
N LYS A 191 30.04 -35.37 -32.16
CA LYS A 191 29.97 -36.79 -31.76
C LYS A 191 29.80 -37.75 -32.93
N ALA A 192 29.15 -37.34 -34.01
CA ALA A 192 29.06 -38.14 -35.24
C ALA A 192 30.40 -38.21 -35.99
N ARG A 193 31.21 -37.13 -35.95
CA ARG A 193 32.58 -37.11 -36.52
C ARG A 193 33.58 -37.88 -35.65
N ALA A 194 33.46 -37.82 -34.33
CA ALA A 194 34.24 -38.65 -33.41
C ALA A 194 33.96 -40.17 -33.53
N ALA A 195 32.98 -40.56 -34.36
CA ALA A 195 32.68 -41.95 -34.68
C ALA A 195 33.23 -42.41 -36.05
N ASP A 196 33.83 -41.53 -36.87
CA ASP A 196 34.41 -41.90 -38.18
C ASP A 196 35.93 -42.16 -38.16
N ASP A 197 36.66 -41.64 -37.16
CA ASP A 197 38.06 -41.99 -36.87
C ASP A 197 38.19 -43.32 -36.08
N GLY A 198 37.74 -44.42 -36.69
CA GLY A 198 37.81 -45.78 -36.11
C GLY A 198 38.16 -46.85 -37.16
N THR A 199 39.41 -47.35 -37.14
CA THR A 199 39.96 -48.28 -38.15
C THR A 199 39.15 -49.56 -38.31
N GLY A 200 38.82 -49.92 -39.56
CA GLY A 200 37.97 -51.07 -39.87
C GLY A 200 38.65 -52.45 -39.81
N ALA A 201 37.89 -53.44 -39.31
CA ALA A 201 38.04 -54.87 -39.60
C ALA A 201 36.68 -55.57 -39.41
N VAL A 202 36.38 -56.58 -40.22
CA VAL A 202 35.13 -57.38 -40.24
C VAL A 202 35.48 -58.85 -40.50
N PRO A 203 34.58 -59.85 -40.35
CA PRO A 203 33.30 -59.89 -39.62
C PRO A 203 33.15 -61.12 -38.69
N ALA A 204 32.09 -61.16 -37.86
CA ALA A 204 31.46 -62.41 -37.42
C ALA A 204 29.98 -62.16 -37.09
N ALA A 205 29.11 -63.12 -37.43
CA ALA A 205 27.68 -63.05 -37.15
C ALA A 205 27.34 -63.64 -35.78
N ASP A 206 26.26 -63.18 -35.14
CA ASP A 206 25.31 -64.09 -34.51
C ASP A 206 23.92 -63.50 -34.35
N ALA A 207 22.91 -64.35 -34.10
CA ALA A 207 21.53 -64.08 -34.50
C ALA A 207 20.55 -63.67 -33.39
N ALA A 208 19.65 -62.74 -33.77
CA ALA A 208 18.21 -62.70 -33.49
C ALA A 208 17.63 -62.46 -32.06
N LYS A 209 16.41 -61.87 -32.10
CA LYS A 209 15.33 -61.85 -31.06
C LYS A 209 15.46 -60.72 -30.00
N ALA A 210 14.44 -59.88 -29.73
CA ALA A 210 13.08 -59.75 -30.29
C ALA A 210 12.52 -58.30 -30.19
N ALA A 211 11.49 -58.05 -31.02
CA ALA A 211 10.45 -57.02 -30.91
C ALA A 211 9.90 -56.82 -29.46
N GLY A 212 9.26 -55.71 -29.06
CA GLY A 212 8.68 -54.51 -29.69
C GLY A 212 8.33 -53.51 -28.54
N THR A 213 7.50 -52.47 -28.63
CA THR A 213 6.51 -52.06 -29.63
C THR A 213 6.22 -50.54 -29.48
N ALA A 214 5.91 -49.88 -30.60
CA ALA A 214 5.22 -48.60 -30.84
C ALA A 214 4.82 -47.62 -29.68
N ALA A 215 5.08 -46.33 -29.93
CA ALA A 215 4.24 -45.17 -29.54
C ALA A 215 2.98 -45.11 -30.46
N PRO A 216 1.94 -44.25 -30.30
CA PRO A 216 1.88 -42.94 -29.62
C PRO A 216 0.69 -42.90 -28.60
N ASP A 217 -0.03 -41.82 -28.25
CA ASP A 217 -0.11 -40.42 -28.74
C ASP A 217 -0.63 -39.44 -27.66
N ALA A 218 -0.74 -38.16 -28.00
CA ALA A 218 -1.31 -37.10 -27.16
C ALA A 218 -2.80 -36.85 -27.45
N ALA A 219 -3.66 -36.91 -26.42
CA ALA A 219 -4.86 -36.06 -26.26
C ALA A 219 -5.62 -36.40 -24.95
N ASP A 220 -5.68 -35.46 -24.01
CA ASP A 220 -6.97 -35.03 -23.45
C ASP A 220 -6.91 -33.55 -23.09
N ALA A 221 -8.04 -32.86 -23.22
CA ALA A 221 -8.11 -31.40 -23.17
C ALA A 221 -9.10 -30.89 -22.13
N ALA A 222 -8.69 -29.82 -21.45
CA ALA A 222 -9.56 -28.72 -21.03
C ALA A 222 -10.88 -29.05 -20.29
N ARG A 223 -10.77 -29.29 -18.97
CA ARG A 223 -11.77 -28.90 -17.96
C ARG A 223 -11.00 -28.72 -16.64
N VAL A 224 -11.09 -27.63 -15.88
CA VAL A 224 -12.24 -26.74 -15.63
C VAL A 224 -11.79 -25.28 -15.57
N ALA A 225 -12.52 -24.39 -16.23
CA ALA A 225 -12.49 -22.95 -15.97
C ALA A 225 -13.93 -22.45 -15.80
N GLY A 226 -14.16 -21.58 -14.81
CA GLY A 226 -15.46 -20.98 -14.50
C GLY A 226 -15.54 -20.56 -13.03
N THR A 227 -16.06 -19.38 -12.66
CA THR A 227 -16.56 -18.27 -13.50
C THR A 227 -16.46 -16.96 -12.70
N ALA A 228 -16.24 -15.82 -13.36
CA ALA A 228 -16.22 -14.52 -12.72
C ALA A 228 -17.63 -13.95 -12.48
N ALA A 229 -17.75 -13.02 -11.52
CA ALA A 229 -18.89 -12.12 -11.37
C ALA A 229 -18.41 -10.68 -11.18
N LYS A 230 -19.05 -9.73 -11.87
CA LYS A 230 -18.68 -8.31 -11.96
C LYS A 230 -19.95 -7.45 -11.85
N PRO A 231 -19.96 -6.35 -11.06
CA PRO A 231 -21.01 -5.33 -11.14
C PRO A 231 -20.67 -4.19 -12.13
N ALA A 232 -21.69 -3.43 -12.49
CA ALA A 232 -21.74 -2.50 -13.64
C ALA A 232 -21.20 -1.08 -13.34
N PRO A 233 -20.88 -0.27 -14.37
CA PRO A 233 -20.36 1.09 -14.19
C PRO A 233 -21.46 2.14 -13.93
N GLY A 234 -21.15 3.15 -13.11
CA GLY A 234 -21.96 4.35 -12.89
C GLY A 234 -21.41 5.57 -13.65
N SER A 235 -22.32 6.43 -14.09
CA SER A 235 -22.06 7.61 -14.94
C SER A 235 -21.25 8.74 -14.26
N PRO A 236 -20.59 9.63 -15.03
CA PRO A 236 -19.71 10.66 -14.48
C PRO A 236 -20.47 11.86 -13.92
N SER A 237 -20.20 12.22 -12.66
CA SER A 237 -20.55 13.52 -12.08
C SER A 237 -19.39 14.51 -12.28
N LYS A 238 -19.70 15.70 -12.79
CA LYS A 238 -18.75 16.81 -12.99
C LYS A 238 -17.95 17.08 -11.70
N GLN A 239 -16.65 17.33 -11.86
CA GLN A 239 -15.84 18.01 -10.85
C GLN A 239 -15.63 19.43 -11.35
N ASP A 240 -16.20 20.42 -10.64
CA ASP A 240 -15.94 21.83 -10.90
C ASP A 240 -14.67 22.24 -10.14
N ASP A 241 -13.71 22.83 -10.87
CA ASP A 241 -12.48 23.38 -10.31
C ASP A 241 -12.77 24.51 -9.32
N THR A 242 -12.48 24.30 -8.02
CA THR A 242 -12.45 25.37 -7.02
C THR A 242 -11.24 25.28 -6.11
N GLN A 243 -10.70 26.46 -5.78
CA GLN A 243 -9.34 26.71 -5.30
C GLN A 243 -8.90 25.91 -4.05
N ASN A 244 -7.64 25.46 -4.09
CA ASN A 244 -6.78 25.37 -2.91
C ASN A 244 -6.22 26.79 -2.58
N PRO A 245 -6.54 27.41 -1.43
CA PRO A 245 -6.03 28.72 -1.05
C PRO A 245 -4.74 28.63 -0.22
N SER A 246 -3.65 28.13 -0.81
CA SER A 246 -2.32 28.10 -0.16
C SER A 246 -1.42 29.27 -0.59
N LYS A 247 -1.86 30.52 -0.35
CA LYS A 247 -1.03 31.74 -0.42
C LYS A 247 -1.50 32.80 0.58
N GLY A 248 -0.55 33.34 1.35
CA GLY A 248 -0.79 34.15 2.56
C GLY A 248 -0.46 33.31 3.80
N GLU A 249 0.40 33.73 4.73
CA GLU A 249 0.98 35.05 4.98
C GLU A 249 2.48 34.95 5.34
N ALA A 250 3.27 35.95 4.92
CA ALA A 250 4.64 36.24 5.35
C ALA A 250 4.91 37.74 5.14
#